data_AF-A0A815HVM3-F1
#
_entry.id   AF-A0A815HVM3-F1
#
_cell.length_a   1.000
_cell.length_b   1.000
_cell.length_c   1.000
_cell.angle_alpha   90.00
_cell.angle_beta   90.00
_cell.angle_gamma   90.00
#
_symmetry.space_group_name_H-M   'P 1'
#
loop_
_entity.id
_entity.type
_entity.pdbx_description
1 polymer ?
#
loop_
_entity_poly.entity_id
_entity_poly.type
_entity_poly.pdbx_seq_one_letter_code
_entity_poly.pdbx_strand_id
1 'polypeptide(L)'
;MLSNSIEDGNKIVQCLNTNEKLQFVRQMTETTNNLYYFDLQRQLWQDYFDLGIKENKWAPRVSKSFVKQHHTCHTYGFRKHIVEQRLKTITQQFQSTINELQQYILQSEQNVKHWQPYIHPAILSNAINECVKSAQQRLRQEFDYKKKMLALDSNDRNLITKFYDLKPNEEQIQLAK
;
A
#
# COMPACT_ATOMS: atom_id res chain seq x y z
N MET A 1 19.58 23.22 -8.72
CA MET A 1 20.87 23.06 -8.03
C MET A 1 20.86 21.86 -7.06
N LEU A 2 20.46 20.67 -7.53
CA LEU A 2 20.43 19.43 -6.73
C LEU A 2 21.32 18.32 -7.35
N SER A 3 22.04 18.64 -8.44
CA SER A 3 22.94 17.70 -9.13
C SER A 3 24.27 17.49 -8.40
N ASN A 4 24.66 18.40 -7.51
CA ASN A 4 25.94 18.33 -6.78
C ASN A 4 25.87 17.47 -5.51
N SER A 5 24.68 17.03 -5.07
CA SER A 5 24.54 16.20 -3.86
C SER A 5 24.85 14.71 -4.08
N ILE A 6 25.05 14.29 -5.34
CA ILE A 6 25.38 12.89 -5.67
C ILE A 6 26.91 12.66 -5.70
N GLU A 7 27.72 13.72 -5.82
CA GLU A 7 29.18 13.66 -5.58
C GLU A 7 29.52 13.29 -4.11
N ASP A 8 28.53 13.30 -3.21
CA ASP A 8 28.67 13.03 -1.78
C ASP A 8 28.34 11.59 -1.35
N GLY A 9 28.08 10.66 -2.28
CA GLY A 9 27.84 9.24 -1.95
C GLY A 9 28.99 8.62 -1.14
N ASN A 10 30.24 8.97 -1.48
CA ASN A 10 31.43 8.55 -0.73
C ASN A 10 31.49 9.15 0.69
N LYS A 11 31.00 10.38 0.90
CA LYS A 11 30.98 11.00 2.24
C LYS A 11 29.90 10.37 3.12
N ILE A 12 28.73 10.03 2.59
CA ILE A 12 27.68 9.32 3.36
C ILE A 12 28.18 7.94 3.81
N VAL A 13 28.83 7.19 2.93
CA VAL A 13 29.42 5.87 3.28
C VAL A 13 30.51 6.02 4.35
N GLN A 14 31.36 7.05 4.26
CA GLN A 14 32.38 7.34 5.27
C GLN A 14 31.80 7.74 6.64
N CYS A 15 30.59 8.33 6.68
CA CYS A 15 29.92 8.69 7.94
C CYS A 15 29.29 7.51 8.64
N LEU A 16 28.91 6.46 7.92
CA LEU A 16 28.33 5.23 8.45
C LEU A 16 29.41 4.20 8.82
N ASN A 17 30.45 4.67 9.51
CA ASN A 17 31.65 3.90 9.85
C ASN A 17 31.53 3.08 11.14
N THR A 18 30.40 3.17 11.86
CA THR A 18 30.17 2.36 13.06
C THR A 18 28.87 1.56 12.95
N ASN A 19 28.83 0.42 13.65
CA ASN A 19 27.65 -0.44 13.68
C ASN A 19 26.42 0.27 14.25
N GLU A 20 26.61 1.16 15.24
CA GLU A 20 25.52 1.95 15.83
C GLU A 20 24.88 2.90 14.82
N LYS A 21 25.70 3.63 14.04
CA LYS A 21 25.20 4.54 13.01
C LYS A 21 24.48 3.78 11.89
N LEU A 22 25.04 2.65 11.48
CA LEU A 22 24.41 1.76 10.51
C LEU A 22 23.08 1.20 11.02
N GLN A 23 23.03 0.78 12.28
CA GLN A 23 21.81 0.26 12.90
C GLN A 23 20.74 1.35 12.96
N PHE A 24 21.09 2.57 13.38
CA PHE A 24 20.17 3.69 13.41
C PHE A 24 19.59 4.00 12.02
N VAL A 25 20.44 4.11 11.00
CA VAL A 25 19.97 4.35 9.62
C VAL A 25 19.10 3.20 9.12
N ARG A 26 19.45 1.94 9.43
CA ARG A 26 18.63 0.77 9.07
C ARG A 26 17.24 0.84 9.71
N GLN A 27 17.17 1.11 11.01
CA GLN A 27 15.92 1.24 11.74
C GLN A 27 15.06 2.35 11.14
N MET A 28 15.62 3.55 10.95
CA MET A 28 14.91 4.67 10.33
C MET A 28 14.44 4.35 8.90
N THR A 29 15.24 3.62 8.13
CA THR A 29 14.89 3.16 6.78
C THR A 29 13.75 2.16 6.81
N GLU A 30 13.80 1.17 7.71
CA GLU A 30 12.76 0.15 7.87
C GLU A 30 11.44 0.78 8.32
N THR A 31 11.47 1.67 9.31
CA THR A 31 10.28 2.40 9.77
C THR A 31 9.69 3.27 8.65
N THR A 32 10.53 3.95 7.86
CA THR A 32 10.09 4.73 6.69
C THR A 32 9.46 3.81 5.64
N ASN A 33 10.07 2.66 5.36
CA ASN A 33 9.52 1.66 4.44
C ASN A 33 8.16 1.13 4.90
N ASN A 34 8.04 0.79 6.18
CA ASN A 34 6.80 0.31 6.78
C ASN A 34 5.71 1.38 6.70
N LEU A 35 6.04 2.65 6.94
CA LEU A 35 5.09 3.75 6.83
C LEU A 35 4.45 3.82 5.45
N TYR A 36 5.28 3.80 4.39
CA TYR A 36 4.77 3.83 3.03
C TYR A 36 3.97 2.58 2.67
N TYR A 37 4.40 1.40 3.14
CA TYR A 37 3.68 0.17 2.90
C TYR A 37 2.29 0.17 3.56
N PHE A 38 2.21 0.59 4.82
CA PHE A 38 0.93 0.71 5.52
C PHE A 38 0.02 1.76 4.90
N ASP A 39 0.57 2.86 4.37
CA ASP A 39 -0.23 3.82 3.61
C ASP A 39 -0.82 3.20 2.34
N LEU A 40 -0.03 2.46 1.56
CA LEU A 40 -0.52 1.74 0.38
C LEU A 40 -1.64 0.76 0.73
N GLN A 41 -1.46 -0.01 1.81
CA GLN A 41 -2.50 -0.90 2.32
C GLN A 41 -3.75 -0.13 2.73
N ARG A 42 -3.60 0.94 3.50
CA ARG A 42 -4.70 1.79 3.97
C ARG A 42 -5.53 2.30 2.79
N GLN A 43 -4.87 2.85 1.78
CA GLN A 43 -5.54 3.34 0.57
C GLN A 43 -6.31 2.23 -0.15
N LEU A 44 -5.69 1.07 -0.39
CA LEU A 44 -6.38 -0.04 -1.07
C LEU A 44 -7.61 -0.52 -0.30
N TRP A 45 -7.50 -0.68 1.02
CA TRP A 45 -8.64 -1.11 1.84
C TRP A 45 -9.71 -0.02 1.97
N GLN A 46 -9.32 1.25 1.89
CA GLN A 46 -10.27 2.36 1.80
C GLN A 46 -11.04 2.30 0.48
N ASP A 47 -10.37 2.02 -0.64
CA ASP A 47 -11.03 1.84 -1.93
C ASP A 47 -12.04 0.68 -1.90
N TYR A 48 -11.71 -0.44 -1.25
CA TYR A 48 -12.67 -1.54 -1.01
C TYR A 48 -13.88 -1.09 -0.20
N PHE A 49 -13.66 -0.27 0.83
CA PHE A 49 -14.74 0.24 1.68
C PHE A 49 -15.64 1.19 0.91
N ASP A 50 -15.06 2.17 0.22
CA ASP A 50 -15.77 3.18 -0.56
C ASP A 50 -16.59 2.55 -1.68
N LEU A 51 -16.04 1.53 -2.35
CA LEU A 51 -16.77 0.74 -3.34
C LEU A 51 -17.96 0.00 -2.71
N GLY A 52 -17.74 -0.69 -1.59
CA GLY A 52 -18.81 -1.40 -0.87
C GLY A 52 -19.95 -0.49 -0.44
N ILE A 53 -19.65 0.75 -0.04
CA ILE A 53 -20.63 1.80 0.28
C ILE A 53 -21.33 2.28 -0.99
N LYS A 54 -20.59 2.69 -2.02
CA LYS A 54 -21.12 3.24 -3.28
C LYS A 54 -22.11 2.30 -3.95
N GLU A 55 -21.80 1.00 -3.95
CA GLU A 55 -22.61 0.00 -4.63
C GLU A 55 -23.68 -0.62 -3.74
N ASN A 56 -23.66 -0.31 -2.43
CA ASN A 56 -24.42 -0.99 -1.39
C ASN A 56 -24.31 -2.53 -1.48
N LYS A 57 -23.16 -3.02 -1.96
CA LYS A 57 -22.88 -4.41 -2.26
C LYS A 57 -21.57 -4.80 -1.61
N TRP A 58 -21.67 -5.34 -0.41
CA TRP A 58 -20.56 -6.07 0.22
C TRP A 58 -20.52 -7.47 -0.34
N ALA A 59 -19.37 -8.04 -0.64
CA ALA A 59 -19.33 -9.26 -1.43
C ALA A 59 -19.82 -10.52 -0.67
N PRO A 60 -21.04 -11.07 -0.94
CA PRO A 60 -21.31 -12.48 -0.71
C PRO A 60 -20.44 -13.31 -1.64
N ARG A 61 -20.06 -14.50 -1.19
CA ARG A 61 -19.45 -15.52 -2.05
C ARG A 61 -20.46 -15.93 -3.11
N VAL A 62 -20.06 -15.92 -4.38
CA VAL A 62 -20.78 -16.64 -5.43
C VAL A 62 -20.47 -18.13 -5.32
N SER A 63 -21.42 -18.99 -5.68
CA SER A 63 -21.18 -20.43 -5.65
C SER A 63 -20.10 -20.82 -6.67
N LYS A 64 -19.33 -21.87 -6.38
CA LYS A 64 -18.31 -22.39 -7.32
C LYS A 64 -18.91 -22.81 -8.66
N SER A 65 -20.15 -23.30 -8.66
CA SER A 65 -20.87 -23.66 -9.89
C SER A 65 -21.15 -22.44 -10.75
N PHE A 66 -21.63 -21.34 -10.16
CA PHE A 66 -21.88 -20.08 -10.86
C PHE A 66 -20.60 -19.51 -11.47
N VAL A 67 -19.51 -19.52 -10.70
CA VAL A 67 -18.17 -19.12 -11.15
C VAL A 67 -17.75 -19.92 -12.38
N LYS A 68 -17.86 -21.25 -12.31
CA LYS A 68 -17.47 -22.13 -13.41
C LYS A 68 -18.36 -21.96 -14.64
N GLN A 69 -19.67 -21.76 -14.46
CA GLN A 69 -20.64 -21.63 -15.54
C GLN A 69 -20.48 -20.32 -16.32
N HIS A 70 -20.02 -19.26 -15.66
CA HIS A 70 -19.94 -17.91 -16.24
C HIS A 70 -18.51 -17.40 -16.42
N HIS A 71 -17.50 -18.23 -16.15
CA HIS A 71 -16.09 -17.84 -16.20
C HIS A 71 -15.80 -16.57 -15.38
N THR A 72 -16.40 -16.51 -14.18
CA THR A 72 -16.37 -15.32 -13.32
C THR A 72 -15.48 -15.50 -12.10
N CYS A 73 -15.11 -14.40 -11.45
CA CYS A 73 -14.34 -14.44 -10.21
C CYS A 73 -15.17 -15.00 -9.04
N HIS A 74 -14.57 -15.88 -8.23
CA HIS A 74 -15.21 -16.48 -7.05
C HIS A 74 -15.44 -15.48 -5.91
N THR A 75 -14.63 -14.42 -5.86
CA THR A 75 -14.71 -13.37 -4.85
C THR A 75 -14.52 -12.02 -5.51
N TYR A 76 -15.64 -11.33 -5.74
CA TYR A 76 -15.68 -9.94 -6.20
C TYR A 76 -15.44 -8.94 -5.04
N GLY A 77 -14.53 -9.26 -4.13
CA GLY A 77 -14.22 -8.47 -2.94
C GLY A 77 -14.48 -9.18 -1.60
N PHE A 78 -14.58 -8.38 -0.53
CA PHE A 78 -14.62 -8.85 0.85
C PHE A 78 -15.94 -8.49 1.56
N ARG A 79 -16.25 -9.22 2.64
CA ARG A 79 -17.35 -8.87 3.54
C ARG A 79 -17.02 -7.58 4.30
N LYS A 80 -18.03 -6.76 4.59
CA LYS A 80 -17.91 -5.48 5.31
C LYS A 80 -17.03 -5.56 6.56
N HIS A 81 -17.36 -6.46 7.47
CA HIS A 81 -16.62 -6.60 8.74
C HIS A 81 -15.13 -6.95 8.54
N ILE A 82 -14.77 -7.66 7.45
CA ILE A 82 -13.36 -7.96 7.14
C ILE A 82 -12.64 -6.69 6.70
N VAL A 83 -13.27 -5.91 5.81
CA VAL A 83 -12.72 -4.63 5.34
C VAL A 83 -12.53 -3.67 6.51
N GLU A 84 -13.55 -3.52 7.35
CA GLU A 84 -13.51 -2.64 8.53
C GLU A 84 -12.44 -3.07 9.54
N GLN A 85 -12.35 -4.37 9.84
CA GLN A 85 -11.32 -4.90 10.73
C GLN A 85 -9.92 -4.63 10.17
N ARG A 86 -9.70 -4.86 8.87
CA ARG A 86 -8.42 -4.60 8.20
C ARG A 86 -8.06 -3.11 8.24
N LEU A 87 -8.99 -2.24 7.89
CA LEU A 87 -8.80 -0.78 7.95
C LEU A 87 -8.42 -0.33 9.36
N LYS A 88 -9.11 -0.83 10.39
CA LYS A 88 -8.78 -0.52 11.78
C LYS A 88 -7.36 -0.95 12.13
N THR A 89 -6.99 -2.19 11.84
CA THR A 89 -5.64 -2.71 12.13
C THR A 89 -4.56 -1.91 11.42
N ILE A 90 -4.72 -1.65 10.12
CA ILE A 90 -3.73 -0.91 9.32
C ILE A 90 -3.63 0.53 9.79
N THR A 91 -4.75 1.17 10.14
CA THR A 91 -4.73 2.55 10.66
C THR A 91 -3.98 2.64 11.99
N GLN A 92 -4.15 1.64 12.87
CA GLN A 92 -3.40 1.56 14.13
C GLN A 92 -1.90 1.34 13.87
N GLN A 93 -1.54 0.44 12.96
CA GLN A 93 -0.15 0.20 12.56
C GLN A 93 0.48 1.46 11.96
N PHE A 94 -0.22 2.11 11.04
CA PHE A 94 0.20 3.36 10.41
C PHE A 94 0.48 4.46 11.45
N GLN A 95 -0.44 4.67 12.39
CA GLN A 95 -0.25 5.66 13.45
C GLN A 95 0.92 5.31 14.37
N SER A 96 1.06 4.04 14.74
CA SER A 96 2.20 3.57 15.54
C SER A 96 3.53 3.84 14.83
N THR A 97 3.61 3.55 13.53
CA THR A 97 4.81 3.78 12.71
C THR A 97 5.11 5.27 12.52
N ILE A 98 4.09 6.14 12.40
CA ILE A 98 4.29 7.60 12.42
C ILE A 98 4.96 8.02 13.71
N ASN A 99 4.42 7.60 14.85
CA ASN A 99 4.94 7.97 16.16
C ASN A 99 6.38 7.48 16.33
N GLU A 100 6.68 6.25 15.91
CA GLU A 100 8.04 5.68 15.92
C GLU A 100 8.99 6.47 15.03
N LEU A 101 8.58 6.82 13.81
CA LEU A 101 9.41 7.60 12.89
C LEU A 101 9.70 9.01 13.43
N GLN A 102 8.72 9.64 14.09
CA GLN A 102 8.92 10.91 14.78
C GLN A 102 9.98 10.81 15.87
N GLN A 103 10.00 9.70 16.63
CA GLN A 103 11.06 9.48 17.62
C GLN A 103 12.43 9.35 16.96
N TYR A 104 12.57 8.61 15.85
CA TYR A 104 13.83 8.55 15.12
C TYR A 104 14.27 9.90 14.56
N ILE A 105 13.35 10.73 14.08
CA ILE A 105 13.67 12.09 13.60
C ILE A 105 14.21 12.95 14.75
N LEU A 106 13.54 12.94 15.91
CA LEU A 106 14.00 13.68 17.10
C LEU A 106 15.37 13.17 17.59
N GLN A 107 15.57 11.84 17.62
CA GLN A 107 16.86 11.24 17.95
C GLN A 107 17.94 11.60 16.92
N SER A 108 17.59 11.72 15.64
CA SER A 108 18.52 12.14 14.59
C SER A 108 19.02 13.56 14.85
N GLU A 109 18.13 14.48 15.24
CA GLU A 109 18.49 15.85 15.59
C GLU A 109 19.43 15.97 16.79
N GLN A 110 19.43 14.98 17.69
CA GLN A 110 20.31 14.92 18.86
C GLN A 110 21.62 14.17 18.56
N ASN A 111 21.51 12.97 17.98
CA ASN A 111 22.62 12.04 17.84
C ASN A 111 23.48 12.34 16.61
N VAL A 112 22.86 12.68 15.48
CA VAL A 112 23.59 12.87 14.21
C VAL A 112 24.41 14.17 14.22
N LYS A 113 24.04 15.15 15.06
CA LYS A 113 24.85 16.37 15.28
C LYS A 113 26.27 16.08 15.74
N HIS A 114 26.48 14.96 16.44
CA HIS A 114 27.78 14.57 16.97
C HIS A 114 28.52 13.57 16.09
N TRP A 115 27.94 13.14 14.97
CA TRP A 115 28.61 12.21 14.06
C TRP A 115 29.75 12.90 13.32
N GLN A 116 30.86 12.18 13.17
CA GLN A 116 31.99 12.59 12.35
C GLN A 116 32.24 11.56 11.24
N PRO A 117 32.34 11.99 9.96
CA PRO A 117 32.01 13.33 9.47
C PRO A 117 30.54 13.72 9.75
N TYR A 118 30.29 15.02 9.89
CA TYR A 118 28.96 15.54 10.16
C TYR A 118 28.05 15.36 8.95
N ILE A 119 26.83 14.87 9.19
CA ILE A 119 25.73 14.86 8.21
C ILE A 119 24.59 15.68 8.80
N HIS A 120 24.01 16.56 8.00
CA HIS A 120 22.81 17.27 8.42
C HIS A 120 21.63 16.29 8.54
N PRO A 121 20.90 16.24 9.68
CA PRO A 121 19.79 15.29 9.89
C PRO A 121 18.77 15.27 8.75
N ALA A 122 18.39 16.45 8.25
CA ALA A 122 17.45 16.57 7.13
C ALA A 122 17.98 15.94 5.81
N ILE A 123 19.29 15.99 5.56
CA ILE A 123 19.90 15.36 4.38
C ILE A 123 19.81 13.84 4.52
N LEU A 124 20.13 13.30 5.71
CA LEU A 124 20.02 11.87 6.00
C LEU A 124 18.57 11.38 5.86
N SER A 125 17.61 12.08 6.46
CA SER A 125 16.19 11.74 6.36
C SER A 125 15.68 11.80 4.92
N ASN A 126 16.10 12.80 4.15
CA ASN A 126 15.72 12.90 2.74
C ASN A 126 16.35 11.78 1.90
N ALA A 127 17.62 11.44 2.13
CA ALA A 127 18.29 10.34 1.44
C ALA A 127 17.62 8.99 1.72
N ILE A 128 17.28 8.71 2.99
CA ILE A 128 16.51 7.52 3.37
C ILE A 128 15.17 7.50 2.65
N ASN A 129 14.45 8.63 2.67
CA ASN A 129 13.14 8.76 2.05
C ASN A 129 13.17 8.48 0.54
N GLU A 130 14.13 9.06 -0.19
CA GLU A 130 14.27 8.83 -1.63
C GLU A 130 14.69 7.40 -1.95
N CYS A 131 15.59 6.80 -1.17
CA CYS A 131 15.94 5.38 -1.28
C CYS A 131 14.70 4.49 -1.13
N VAL A 132 13.89 4.71 -0.09
CA VAL A 132 12.68 3.94 0.15
C VAL A 132 11.64 4.13 -0.96
N LYS A 133 11.40 5.37 -1.40
CA LYS A 133 10.48 5.65 -2.52
C LYS A 133 10.90 4.91 -3.78
N SER A 134 12.19 4.95 -4.13
CA SER A 134 12.74 4.25 -5.28
C SER A 134 12.58 2.74 -5.14
N ALA A 135 12.93 2.17 -3.99
CA ALA A 135 12.82 0.74 -3.72
C ALA A 135 11.37 0.23 -3.80
N GLN A 136 10.40 1.06 -3.42
CA GLN A 136 8.98 0.70 -3.43
C GLN A 136 8.25 0.99 -4.75
N GLN A 137 8.93 1.46 -5.80
CA GLN A 137 8.27 1.81 -7.06
C GLN A 137 7.43 0.65 -7.63
N ARG A 138 8.00 -0.56 -7.67
CA ARG A 138 7.29 -1.77 -8.14
C ARG A 138 6.08 -2.09 -7.27
N LEU A 139 6.23 -1.97 -5.95
CA LEU A 139 5.15 -2.22 -5.01
C LEU A 139 3.98 -1.26 -5.23
N ARG A 140 4.27 0.04 -5.44
CA ARG A 140 3.24 1.04 -5.77
C ARG A 140 2.48 0.66 -7.05
N GLN A 141 3.19 0.26 -8.10
CA GLN A 141 2.58 -0.19 -9.34
C GLN A 141 1.67 -1.42 -9.13
N GLU A 142 2.08 -2.37 -8.29
CA GLU A 142 1.24 -3.53 -7.94
C GLU A 142 -0.02 -3.12 -7.17
N PHE A 143 0.07 -2.14 -6.27
CA PHE A 143 -1.10 -1.60 -5.56
C PHE A 143 -2.03 -0.84 -6.52
N ASP A 144 -1.49 -0.02 -7.43
CA ASP A 144 -2.29 0.67 -8.46
C ASP A 144 -2.99 -0.33 -9.38
N TYR A 145 -2.31 -1.41 -9.75
CA TYR A 145 -2.93 -2.51 -10.50
C TYR A 145 -4.08 -3.15 -9.73
N LYS A 146 -3.91 -3.45 -8.43
CA LYS A 146 -4.97 -4.01 -7.59
C LYS A 146 -6.19 -3.09 -7.50
N LYS A 147 -5.98 -1.78 -7.39
CA LYS A 147 -7.08 -0.79 -7.41
C LYS A 147 -7.85 -0.81 -8.73
N LYS A 148 -7.14 -0.91 -9.87
CA LYS A 148 -7.78 -1.05 -11.19
C LYS A 148 -8.58 -2.35 -11.31
N MET A 149 -8.00 -3.48 -10.86
CA MET A 149 -8.69 -4.76 -10.87
C MET A 149 -9.96 -4.73 -10.01
N LEU A 150 -9.92 -4.09 -8.85
CA LEU A 150 -11.08 -3.91 -8.00
C LEU A 150 -12.25 -3.23 -8.72
N ALA A 151 -11.96 -2.17 -9.49
CA ALA A 151 -13.00 -1.48 -10.27
C ALA A 151 -13.56 -2.35 -11.40
N LEU A 152 -12.71 -3.12 -12.09
CA LEU A 152 -13.15 -4.05 -13.14
C LEU A 152 -14.02 -5.19 -12.56
N ASP A 153 -13.55 -5.85 -11.50
CA ASP A 153 -14.27 -6.91 -10.80
C ASP A 153 -15.66 -6.45 -10.34
N SER A 154 -15.73 -5.23 -9.80
CA SER A 154 -17.00 -4.62 -9.38
C SER A 154 -17.95 -4.35 -10.54
N ASN A 155 -17.43 -3.80 -11.65
CA ASN A 155 -18.22 -3.57 -12.86
C ASN A 155 -18.76 -4.88 -13.45
N ASP A 156 -17.91 -5.90 -13.60
CA ASP A 156 -18.28 -7.21 -14.11
C ASP A 156 -19.40 -7.81 -13.28
N ARG A 157 -19.22 -7.83 -11.95
CA ARG A 157 -20.26 -8.29 -11.03
C ARG A 157 -21.56 -7.53 -11.21
N ASN A 158 -21.52 -6.20 -11.34
CA ASN A 158 -22.72 -5.40 -11.51
C ASN A 158 -23.45 -5.74 -12.80
N LEU A 159 -22.73 -5.93 -13.90
CA LEU A 159 -23.30 -6.33 -15.19
C LEU A 159 -23.96 -7.71 -15.10
N ILE A 160 -23.27 -8.68 -14.52
CA ILE A 160 -23.79 -10.03 -14.32
C ILE A 160 -25.04 -10.01 -13.43
N THR A 161 -24.98 -9.28 -12.32
CA THR A 161 -26.12 -9.14 -11.40
C THR A 161 -27.33 -8.56 -12.14
N LYS A 162 -27.13 -7.44 -12.86
CA LYS A 162 -28.19 -6.81 -13.66
C LYS A 162 -28.76 -7.76 -14.72
N PHE A 163 -27.90 -8.51 -15.41
CA PHE A 163 -28.34 -9.50 -16.39
C PHE A 163 -29.27 -10.54 -15.77
N TYR A 164 -28.90 -11.12 -14.63
CA TYR A 164 -29.73 -12.12 -13.95
C TYR A 164 -30.97 -11.56 -13.27
N ASP A 165 -30.93 -10.32 -12.78
CA ASP A 165 -32.09 -9.64 -12.20
C ASP A 165 -33.22 -9.45 -13.23
N LEU A 166 -32.89 -9.42 -14.54
CA LEU A 166 -33.86 -9.40 -15.64
C LEU A 166 -34.52 -10.76 -15.91
N LYS A 167 -34.12 -11.82 -15.20
CA LYS A 167 -34.62 -13.20 -15.35
C LYS A 167 -34.58 -13.70 -16.81
N PRO A 168 -33.39 -13.71 -17.45
CA PRO A 168 -33.25 -14.14 -18.83
C PRO A 168 -33.62 -15.62 -18.95
N ASN A 169 -34.24 -15.99 -20.06
CA ASN A 169 -34.50 -17.39 -20.37
C ASN A 169 -33.22 -18.10 -20.83
N GLU A 170 -33.28 -19.42 -20.98
CA GLU A 170 -32.10 -20.23 -21.30
C GLU A 170 -31.49 -19.90 -22.67
N GLU A 171 -32.32 -19.56 -23.65
CA GLU A 171 -31.86 -19.11 -24.98
C GLU A 171 -31.08 -17.79 -24.89
N GLN A 172 -31.57 -16.82 -24.10
CA GLN A 172 -30.90 -15.54 -23.86
C GLN A 172 -29.58 -15.72 -23.10
N ILE A 173 -29.51 -16.71 -22.20
CA ILE A 173 -28.26 -17.07 -21.52
C ILE A 173 -27.26 -17.71 -22.48
N GLN A 174 -27.72 -18.57 -23.41
CA GLN A 174 -26.87 -19.20 -24.42
C GLN A 174 -26.30 -18.18 -25.42
N LEU A 175 -27.11 -17.21 -25.85
CA LEU A 175 -26.70 -16.12 -26.76
C LEU A 175 -25.65 -15.18 -26.16
N ALA A 176 -25.61 -15.06 -24.83
CA ALA A 176 -24.69 -14.18 -24.11
C ALA A 176 -23.35 -14.84 -23.74
N LYS A 177 -23.18 -16.14 -24.03
CA LYS A 177 -21.93 -16.89 -23.83
C LYS A 177 -21.02 -16.81 -25.05
#